data_AF-A0A356TPG1-F1
#
_entry.id   AF-A0A356TPG1-F1
#
_cell.length_a   1.000
_cell.length_b   1.000
_cell.length_c   1.000
_cell.angle_alpha   90.00
_cell.angle_beta   90.00
_cell.angle_gamma   90.00
#
_symmetry.space_group_name_H-M   'P 1'
#
loop_
_entity.id
_entity.type
_entity.pdbx_description
1 polymer ?
#
loop_
_entity_poly.entity_id
_entity_poly.type
_entity_poly.pdbx_seq_one_letter_code
_entity_poly.pdbx_strand_id
1 'polypeptide(L)' 'MSSEGLGMLDQLVTIGVHVISTVVFVLIGLVFFGLAFWIITKVAPFSVRKEIEEDQNTALGIVIGS' A
#
# COMPACT_ATOMS: atom_id res chain seq x y z
N MET A 1 -3.13 -43.16 -6.40
CA MET A 1 -2.50 -42.00 -5.74
C MET A 1 -3.05 -41.98 -4.31
N SER A 2 -2.22 -41.97 -3.27
CA SER A 2 -2.68 -42.00 -1.87
C SER A 2 -3.46 -40.71 -1.53
N SER A 3 -4.41 -40.80 -0.61
CA SER A 3 -5.21 -39.66 -0.11
C SER A 3 -4.35 -38.51 0.43
N GLU A 4 -3.14 -38.82 0.91
CA GLU A 4 -2.15 -37.86 1.40
C GLU A 4 -1.58 -36.99 0.27
N GLY A 5 -1.38 -37.55 -0.93
CA GLY A 5 -0.88 -36.79 -2.08
C GLY A 5 -1.88 -35.78 -2.64
N LEU A 6 -3.18 -36.02 -2.46
CA LEU A 6 -4.24 -35.09 -2.87
C LEU A 6 -4.29 -33.87 -1.94
N GLY A 7 -4.16 -34.07 -0.63
CA GLY A 7 -4.19 -32.98 0.35
C GLY A 7 -3.02 -32.00 0.23
N MET A 8 -1.83 -32.46 -0.21
CA MET A 8 -0.69 -31.57 -0.45
C MET A 8 -0.91 -30.65 -1.67
N LEU A 9 -1.58 -31.14 -2.71
CA LEU A 9 -1.92 -30.31 -3.88
C LEU A 9 -2.94 -29.24 -3.50
N ASP A 10 -3.94 -29.58 -2.69
CA ASP A 10 -4.94 -28.63 -2.20
C ASP A 10 -4.30 -27.50 -1.38
N GLN A 11 -3.29 -27.82 -0.55
CA GLN A 11 -2.53 -26.82 0.21
C GLN A 11 -1.75 -25.87 -0.72
N LEU A 12 -1.07 -26.41 -1.74
CA LEU A 12 -0.32 -25.58 -2.70
C LEU A 12 -1.24 -24.63 -3.48
N VAL A 13 -2.40 -25.12 -3.93
CA VAL A 13 -3.42 -24.29 -4.60
C VAL A 13 -3.91 -23.19 -3.66
N THR A 14 -4.21 -23.54 -2.42
CA THR A 14 -4.69 -22.59 -1.40
C THR A 14 -3.67 -21.48 -1.15
N ILE A 15 -2.37 -21.82 -1.02
CA ILE A 15 -1.29 -20.84 -0.88
C ILE A 15 -1.23 -19.92 -2.10
N GLY A 16 -1.33 -20.46 -3.32
CA GLY A 16 -1.36 -19.67 -4.55
C GLY A 16 -2.47 -18.63 -4.56
N VAL A 17 -3.68 -19.01 -4.15
CA VAL A 17 -4.83 -18.09 -4.03
C VAL A 17 -4.56 -16.99 -2.99
N HIS A 18 -3.94 -17.31 -1.86
CA HIS A 18 -3.60 -16.32 -0.84
C HIS A 18 -2.54 -15.32 -1.30
N VAL A 19 -1.52 -15.78 -2.04
CA VAL A 19 -0.50 -14.89 -2.62
C VAL A 19 -1.15 -13.90 -3.59
N ILE A 20 -2.00 -14.38 -4.48
CA ILE A 20 -2.72 -13.52 -5.43
C ILE A 20 -3.58 -12.49 -4.69
N SER A 21 -4.34 -12.94 -3.67
CA SER A 21 -5.17 -12.07 -2.85
C SER A 21 -4.34 -10.98 -2.16
N THR A 22 -3.20 -11.36 -1.58
CA THR A 22 -2.27 -10.42 -0.92
C THR A 22 -1.75 -9.37 -1.90
N VAL A 23 -1.31 -9.79 -3.09
CA VAL A 23 -0.83 -8.87 -4.12
C VAL A 23 -1.93 -7.88 -4.52
N VAL A 24 -3.16 -8.36 -4.72
CA VAL A 24 -4.31 -7.49 -5.04
C VAL A 24 -4.55 -6.46 -3.94
N PHE A 25 -4.58 -6.88 -2.67
CA PHE A 25 -4.77 -5.95 -1.55
C PHE A 25 -3.63 -4.93 -1.42
N VAL A 26 -2.37 -5.35 -1.62
CA VAL A 26 -1.22 -4.44 -1.62
C VAL A 26 -1.33 -3.40 -2.74
N LEU A 27 -1.68 -3.82 -3.96
CA LEU A 27 -1.84 -2.90 -5.09
C LEU A 27 -2.97 -1.89 -4.84
N ILE A 28 -4.10 -2.36 -4.31
CA ILE A 28 -5.21 -1.48 -3.92
C ILE A 28 -4.72 -0.46 -2.88
N GLY A 29 -4.05 -0.92 -1.82
CA GLY A 29 -3.50 -0.03 -0.79
C GLY A 29 -2.52 1.00 -1.36
N LEU A 30 -1.64 0.59 -2.28
CA LEU A 30 -0.69 1.48 -2.93
C LEU A 30 -1.38 2.53 -3.81
N VAL A 31 -2.43 2.14 -4.53
CA VAL A 31 -3.26 3.07 -5.32
C VAL A 31 -3.91 4.11 -4.41
N PHE A 32 -4.54 3.69 -3.31
CA PHE A 32 -5.14 4.62 -2.35
C PHE A 32 -4.11 5.52 -1.69
N PHE A 33 -2.95 4.99 -1.30
CA PHE A 33 -1.85 5.76 -0.74
C PHE A 33 -1.35 6.84 -1.72
N GLY A 34 -1.10 6.45 -2.98
CA GLY A 34 -0.67 7.36 -4.03
C GLY A 34 -1.73 8.43 -4.35
N LEU A 35 -3.01 8.04 -4.41
CA LEU A 35 -4.12 8.96 -4.62
C LEU A 35 -4.27 9.96 -3.47
N ALA A 36 -4.17 9.51 -2.22
CA ALA A 36 -4.23 10.38 -1.05
C ALA A 36 -3.11 11.44 -1.10
N PHE A 37 -1.87 11.02 -1.34
CA PHE A 37 -0.74 11.94 -1.46
C PHE A 37 -0.91 12.92 -2.64
N TRP A 38 -1.39 12.42 -3.78
CA TRP A 38 -1.67 13.24 -4.94
C TRP A 38 -2.76 14.28 -4.68
N ILE A 39 -3.84 13.91 -3.98
CA ILE A 39 -4.91 14.84 -3.60
C ILE A 39 -4.37 15.90 -2.64
N ILE A 40 -3.62 15.52 -1.60
CA ILE A 40 -3.08 16.45 -0.61
C ILE A 40 -2.18 17.50 -1.26
N THR A 41 -1.26 17.07 -2.13
CA THR A 41 -0.37 17.99 -2.86
C THR A 41 -1.09 18.89 -3.87
N LYS A 42 -2.29 18.50 -4.32
CA LYS A 42 -3.14 19.31 -5.21
C LYS A 42 -4.05 20.29 -4.46
N VAL A 43 -4.55 19.91 -3.30
CA VAL A 43 -5.48 20.72 -2.49
C VAL A 43 -4.72 21.72 -1.61
N ALA A 44 -3.53 21.37 -1.13
CA ALA A 44 -2.70 22.29 -0.37
C ALA A 44 -2.39 23.54 -1.21
N PRO A 45 -2.65 24.75 -0.70
CA PRO A 45 -2.40 26.00 -1.43
C PRO A 45 -0.90 26.38 -1.50
N PHE A 46 -0.02 25.47 -1.09
CA PHE A 46 1.43 25.63 -1.00
C PHE A 46 2.14 24.36 -1.44
N SER A 47 3.44 24.45 -1.69
CA SER A 47 4.24 23.28 -2.08
C SER A 47 4.61 22.46 -0.84
N VAL A 48 3.91 21.35 -0.63
CA VAL A 48 4.19 20.40 0.47
C VAL A 48 5.65 19.96 0.49
N ARG A 49 6.27 19.76 -0.68
CA ARG A 49 7.68 19.40 -0.79
C ARG A 49 8.61 20.49 -0.25
N LYS A 50 8.39 21.75 -0.66
CA LYS A 50 9.24 22.88 -0.21
C LYS A 50 9.14 23.08 1.29
N GLU A 51 7.93 23.03 1.82
CA GLU A 51 7.69 23.14 3.25
C GLU A 51 8.47 22.07 4.04
N ILE A 52 8.48 20.82 3.58
CA ILE A 52 9.19 19.73 4.28
C ILE A 52 10.71 19.79 4.04
N GLU A 53 11.17 20.01 2.81
CA GLU A 53 12.60 19.91 2.43
C GLU A 53 13.37 21.22 2.60
N GLU A 54 12.83 22.35 2.17
CA GLU A 54 13.51 23.66 2.15
C GLU A 54 13.25 24.40 3.47
N ASP A 55 11.99 24.50 3.89
CA ASP A 55 11.60 25.24 5.10
C ASP A 55 11.73 24.39 6.38
N GLN A 56 12.13 23.11 6.23
CA GLN A 56 12.34 22.17 7.34
C GLN A 56 11.13 22.03 8.28
N ASN A 57 9.92 22.21 7.73
CA ASN A 57 8.66 22.11 8.44
C ASN A 57 8.22 20.63 8.59
N THR A 58 8.96 19.89 9.40
CA THR A 58 8.66 18.47 9.71
C THR A 58 7.25 18.30 10.30
N ALA A 59 6.75 19.32 11.01
CA ALA A 59 5.40 19.29 11.60
C ALA A 59 4.31 19.10 10.53
N LEU A 60 4.48 19.68 9.34
CA LEU A 60 3.55 19.48 8.22
C LEU A 60 3.49 18.01 7.80
N GLY A 61 4.65 17.34 7.70
CA GLY A 61 4.72 15.92 7.36
C GLY A 61 4.06 15.03 8.42
N ILE A 62 4.23 15.38 9.70
CA ILE A 62 3.56 14.68 10.81
C ILE A 62 2.05 14.84 10.71
N VAL A 63 1.53 16.06 10.53
CA VAL A 63 0.08 16.31 10.43
C VAL A 63 -0.56 15.61 9.24
N ILE A 64 0.17 15.48 8.11
CA ILE A 64 -0.30 14.75 6.94
C ILE A 64 -0.33 13.24 7.18
N GLY A 65 0.65 12.70 7.93
CA GLY A 65 0.85 11.26 8.10
C GLY A 65 0.31 10.64 9.39
N SER A 66 -0.15 11.46 10.36
CA SER A 66 -0.68 11.03 11.66
C SER A 66 -2.17 10.77 11.67
#